data_AF-A0A7R9NUC3-F1
#
_entry.id   AF-A0A7R9NUC3-F1
#
_cell.length_a   1.000
_cell.length_b   1.000
_cell.length_c   1.000
_cell.angle_alpha   90.00
_cell.angle_beta   90.00
_cell.angle_gamma   90.00
#
_symmetry.space_group_name_H-M   'P 1'
#
loop_
_entity.id
_entity.type
_entity.pdbx_description
1 polymer ?
#
loop_
_entity_poly.entity_id
_entity_poly.type
_entity_poly.pdbx_seq_one_letter_code
_entity_poly.pdbx_strand_id
1 'polypeptide(L)'
;MNGFVSMMLPSNKWTSQLNNEPGTRPSNISLIGGTSCLWTVVVALISIGLSTLNVYELRRLKEHVLIVQNVIPATSPDRPLVPITSPNKPVYSVYGKSADDSHLKHVFAVMERLGFEHGSNKSTDWDILWAHDYPFRALQPLLRNLKPHQKVNHFPGCGYITNKVDLAMTELPYIPRAFRLPGDKDKLMVYVESDPGYKTNQDGSRKLLQRSLNVVQTDSSTPFREDVESSQAKMHPDTQFVQKSNSHRGVHVVSVAALDLDTPETFVQEYVDKPLLVDGYKFDIGVYTVVTSIDPLRVYIYNGDVLFRFCPQLYYPFDPAVLDKYVVGDDYLPIWDIPSLQKYYVNLGFSMKESFNAFVRSKGARKDPLNVWRQVEDAIRLICLKKESLLIESLSHYKYNHNFFEMVRFDFVIDEDLNVFVMEANMSPNLSSAHFPPNRLLYEQTLFNLFALVGVGRRVMAESLQSRSREDMLMQVAEKNLVVFPEECSKRRCELCLADECQLCLPCLTLETLDQLRRAYLEHVNKLDCKRVVPPPMVQ
;
A
#
# COMPACT_ATOMS: atom_id res chain seq x y z
N MET A 1 -20.53 -22.88 -0.08
CA MET A 1 -20.89 -21.44 0.07
C MET A 1 -20.59 -20.88 1.47
N ASN A 2 -19.66 -21.48 2.24
CA ASN A 2 -19.10 -20.90 3.47
C ASN A 2 -17.58 -20.80 3.28
N GLY A 3 -17.10 -19.70 2.71
CA GLY A 3 -15.68 -19.46 2.45
C GLY A 3 -15.13 -18.19 3.11
N PHE A 4 -16.00 -17.36 3.68
CA PHE A 4 -15.62 -16.07 4.25
C PHE A 4 -15.16 -16.19 5.72
N VAL A 5 -15.61 -17.23 6.44
CA VAL A 5 -15.37 -17.38 7.88
C VAL A 5 -14.14 -18.25 8.20
N SER A 6 -13.58 -18.98 7.23
CA SER A 6 -12.40 -19.84 7.47
C SER A 6 -11.06 -19.07 7.49
N MET A 7 -11.05 -17.76 7.22
CA MET A 7 -9.83 -16.93 7.17
C MET A 7 -9.74 -15.89 8.30
N MET A 8 -10.64 -15.91 9.29
CA MET A 8 -10.57 -15.05 10.49
C MET A 8 -10.52 -15.86 11.80
N LEU A 9 -9.47 -16.70 11.94
CA LEU A 9 -9.00 -17.34 13.18
C LEU A 9 -9.70 -18.63 13.70
N PRO A 10 -8.97 -19.43 14.54
CA PRO A 10 -9.14 -20.88 14.64
C PRO A 10 -10.03 -21.35 15.80
N SER A 11 -10.47 -22.61 15.69
CA SER A 11 -11.11 -23.39 16.76
C SER A 11 -10.14 -24.44 17.34
N ASN A 12 -9.79 -24.32 18.63
CA ASN A 12 -10.08 -25.32 19.68
C ASN A 12 -9.09 -25.32 20.86
N LYS A 13 -9.70 -25.36 22.05
CA LYS A 13 -9.16 -25.37 23.41
C LYS A 13 -8.55 -26.74 23.78
N TRP A 14 -7.61 -26.72 24.73
CA TRP A 14 -7.55 -27.74 25.78
C TRP A 14 -7.44 -27.06 27.16
N THR A 15 -8.38 -27.38 28.03
CA THR A 15 -8.54 -26.89 29.41
C THR A 15 -7.88 -27.81 30.44
N SER A 16 -7.08 -27.20 31.32
CA SER A 16 -6.95 -27.39 32.78
C SER A 16 -6.99 -28.78 33.44
N GLN A 17 -5.96 -29.06 34.27
CA GLN A 17 -5.98 -29.67 35.62
C GLN A 17 -4.51 -29.77 36.10
N LEU A 18 -4.02 -29.36 37.28
CA LEU A 18 -4.44 -29.59 38.68
C LEU A 18 -3.70 -28.63 39.66
N ASN A 19 -4.27 -28.50 40.87
CA ASN A 19 -3.76 -27.76 42.04
C ASN A 19 -2.70 -28.52 42.89
N ASN A 20 -1.96 -27.73 43.69
CA ASN A 20 -1.31 -27.99 45.00
C ASN A 20 0.16 -28.52 45.11
N GLU A 21 1.04 -27.58 45.51
CA GLU A 21 2.06 -27.60 46.59
C GLU A 21 3.39 -28.43 46.53
N PRO A 22 4.44 -28.04 47.29
CA PRO A 22 5.81 -27.91 46.80
C PRO A 22 6.80 -29.01 47.23
N GLY A 23 7.88 -29.19 46.47
CA GLY A 23 9.04 -29.96 46.93
C GLY A 23 10.05 -30.36 45.84
N THR A 24 11.30 -29.92 46.04
CA THR A 24 12.57 -30.59 45.66
C THR A 24 12.94 -30.79 44.17
N ARG A 25 14.06 -30.16 43.75
CA ARG A 25 14.96 -30.59 42.64
C ARG A 25 15.65 -31.93 43.00
N PRO A 26 16.25 -32.74 42.07
CA PRO A 26 17.00 -32.30 40.87
C PRO A 26 16.98 -33.17 39.58
N SER A 27 17.58 -32.59 38.51
CA SER A 27 18.31 -33.18 37.35
C SER A 27 17.67 -34.22 36.40
N ASN A 28 17.43 -33.85 35.12
CA ASN A 28 18.18 -34.30 33.93
C ASN A 28 17.48 -34.01 32.56
N ILE A 29 18.29 -33.49 31.62
CA ILE A 29 18.40 -33.84 30.18
C ILE A 29 17.25 -33.47 29.19
N SER A 30 17.59 -32.48 28.34
CA SER A 30 17.20 -32.16 26.94
C SER A 30 15.99 -32.82 26.26
N LEU A 31 15.10 -31.98 25.67
CA LEU A 31 14.52 -32.13 24.32
C LEU A 31 13.51 -31.00 24.04
N ILE A 32 13.96 -29.84 23.53
CA ILE A 32 13.05 -28.85 22.90
C ILE A 32 13.76 -28.28 21.67
N GLY A 33 13.49 -28.87 20.51
CA GLY A 33 14.01 -28.42 19.21
C GLY A 33 13.36 -29.06 17.98
N GLY A 34 12.20 -29.72 18.11
CA GLY A 34 11.61 -30.54 17.04
C GLY A 34 10.29 -30.05 16.44
N THR A 35 9.52 -29.22 17.13
CA THR A 35 8.12 -28.93 16.72
C THR A 35 8.01 -27.80 15.69
N SER A 36 8.87 -26.78 15.73
CA SER A 36 8.84 -25.64 14.80
C SER A 36 9.24 -26.03 13.37
N CYS A 37 10.20 -26.96 13.22
CA CYS A 37 10.71 -27.41 11.93
C CYS A 37 9.71 -28.32 11.19
N LEU A 38 8.95 -29.15 11.93
CA LEU A 38 7.95 -30.04 11.33
C LEU A 38 6.76 -29.24 10.76
N TRP A 39 6.30 -28.23 11.49
CA TRP A 39 5.19 -27.37 11.05
C TRP A 39 5.53 -26.53 9.83
N THR A 40 6.75 -25.98 9.76
CA THR A 40 7.23 -25.25 8.58
C THR A 40 7.33 -26.14 7.34
N VAL A 41 7.78 -27.39 7.50
CA VAL A 41 7.80 -28.37 6.41
C VAL A 41 6.38 -28.73 5.94
N VAL A 42 5.43 -28.94 6.86
CA VAL A 42 4.04 -29.26 6.51
C VAL A 42 3.37 -28.10 5.76
N VAL A 43 3.53 -26.85 6.23
CA VAL A 43 2.99 -25.66 5.55
C VAL A 43 3.61 -25.48 4.17
N ALA A 44 4.92 -25.72 4.02
CA ALA A 44 5.59 -25.69 2.72
C ALA A 44 5.04 -26.76 1.77
N LEU A 45 4.83 -27.99 2.25
CA LEU A 45 4.26 -29.08 1.44
C LEU A 45 2.81 -28.81 1.02
N ILE A 46 1.99 -28.24 1.91
CA ILE A 46 0.62 -27.82 1.59
C ILE A 46 0.64 -26.70 0.53
N SER A 47 1.53 -25.72 0.68
CA SER A 47 1.67 -24.60 -0.26
C SER A 47 2.13 -25.07 -1.65
N ILE A 48 3.06 -26.02 -1.70
CA ILE A 48 3.50 -26.69 -2.94
C ILE A 48 2.33 -27.50 -3.53
N GLY A 49 1.58 -28.24 -2.72
CA GLY A 49 0.40 -28.99 -3.14
C GLY A 49 -0.69 -28.10 -3.75
N LEU A 50 -1.01 -26.98 -3.12
CA LEU A 50 -1.98 -26.01 -3.64
C LEU A 50 -1.49 -25.33 -4.92
N SER A 51 -0.20 -24.98 -4.99
CA SER A 51 0.40 -24.38 -6.18
C SER A 51 0.40 -25.34 -7.37
N THR A 52 0.73 -26.62 -7.12
CA THR A 52 0.71 -27.66 -8.16
C THR A 52 -0.71 -27.97 -8.63
N LEU A 53 -1.70 -27.97 -7.73
CA LEU A 53 -3.11 -28.10 -8.09
C LEU A 53 -3.60 -26.93 -8.95
N ASN A 54 -3.28 -25.68 -8.58
CA ASN A 54 -3.63 -24.50 -9.37
C ASN A 54 -2.99 -24.54 -10.78
N VAL A 55 -1.72 -24.94 -10.88
CA VAL A 55 -1.04 -25.13 -12.18
C VAL A 55 -1.71 -26.23 -13.00
N TYR A 56 -2.12 -27.33 -12.37
CA TYR A 56 -2.84 -28.42 -13.03
C TYR A 56 -4.20 -27.96 -13.56
N GLU A 57 -5.00 -27.24 -12.76
CA GLU A 57 -6.30 -26.69 -13.18
C GLU A 57 -6.14 -25.69 -14.35
N LEU A 58 -5.14 -24.79 -14.29
CA LEU A 58 -4.85 -23.88 -15.39
C LEU A 58 -4.42 -24.62 -16.67
N ARG A 59 -3.60 -25.69 -16.54
CA ARG A 59 -3.24 -26.54 -17.69
C ARG A 59 -4.45 -27.24 -18.27
N ARG A 60 -5.32 -27.82 -17.44
CA ARG A 60 -6.57 -28.43 -17.89
C ARG A 60 -7.49 -27.43 -18.59
N LEU A 61 -7.66 -26.23 -18.03
CA LEU A 61 -8.45 -25.16 -18.67
C LEU A 61 -7.86 -24.77 -20.02
N LYS A 62 -6.52 -24.65 -20.13
CA LYS A 62 -5.84 -24.41 -21.40
C LYS A 62 -6.09 -25.52 -22.41
N GLU A 63 -5.96 -26.78 -21.99
CA GLU A 63 -6.23 -27.95 -22.83
C GLU A 63 -7.68 -27.95 -23.32
N HIS A 64 -8.65 -27.67 -22.44
CA HIS A 64 -10.07 -27.52 -22.80
C HIS A 64 -10.30 -26.38 -23.81
N VAL A 65 -9.70 -25.21 -23.61
CA VAL A 65 -9.80 -24.09 -24.56
C VAL A 65 -9.22 -24.46 -25.92
N LEU A 66 -8.06 -25.12 -25.96
CA LEU A 66 -7.42 -25.58 -27.20
C LEU A 66 -8.25 -26.64 -27.92
N ILE A 67 -8.87 -27.56 -27.17
CA ILE A 67 -9.80 -28.56 -27.73
C ILE A 67 -11.02 -27.87 -28.33
N VAL A 68 -11.63 -26.91 -27.62
CA VAL A 68 -12.81 -26.17 -28.10
C VAL A 68 -12.49 -25.30 -29.33
N GLN A 69 -11.33 -24.64 -29.36
CA GLN A 69 -10.90 -23.82 -30.51
C GLN A 69 -10.57 -24.66 -31.75
N ASN A 70 -10.13 -25.93 -31.58
CA ASN A 70 -9.88 -26.84 -32.70
C ASN A 70 -11.14 -27.56 -33.22
N VAL A 71 -12.28 -27.46 -32.52
CA VAL A 71 -13.54 -28.14 -32.88
C VAL A 71 -14.58 -27.18 -33.48
N ILE A 72 -14.42 -25.86 -33.35
CA ILE A 72 -15.39 -24.86 -33.83
C ILE A 72 -14.71 -23.89 -34.81
N PRO A 73 -15.05 -23.91 -36.11
CA PRO A 73 -14.61 -22.86 -37.04
C PRO A 73 -15.17 -21.50 -36.61
N ALA A 74 -14.35 -20.45 -36.68
CA ALA A 74 -14.75 -19.10 -36.32
C ALA A 74 -15.93 -18.62 -37.17
N THR A 75 -17.14 -18.66 -36.61
CA THR A 75 -18.30 -17.94 -37.12
C THR A 75 -18.67 -16.83 -36.14
N SER A 76 -18.43 -15.58 -36.55
CA SER A 76 -19.14 -14.39 -36.10
C SER A 76 -20.09 -13.98 -37.23
N PRO A 77 -21.31 -13.50 -36.94
CA PRO A 77 -21.47 -12.08 -36.68
C PRO A 77 -22.16 -11.76 -35.35
N ASP A 78 -21.76 -10.60 -34.84
CA ASP A 78 -22.32 -9.87 -33.71
C ASP A 78 -23.85 -9.96 -33.62
N ARG A 79 -24.31 -10.38 -32.44
CA ARG A 79 -25.70 -10.15 -32.03
C ARG A 79 -25.75 -8.73 -31.43
N PRO A 80 -26.57 -7.80 -31.95
CA PRO A 80 -26.69 -6.48 -31.35
C PRO A 80 -27.26 -6.64 -29.93
N LEU A 81 -26.54 -6.10 -28.95
CA LEU A 81 -27.07 -5.96 -27.60
C LEU A 81 -28.24 -4.96 -27.66
N VAL A 82 -29.43 -5.42 -27.30
CA VAL A 82 -30.60 -4.56 -27.13
C VAL A 82 -30.28 -3.57 -25.99
N PRO A 83 -30.37 -2.25 -26.20
CA PRO A 83 -30.16 -1.30 -25.12
C PRO A 83 -31.30 -1.43 -24.12
N ILE A 84 -31.00 -1.93 -22.93
CA ILE A 84 -31.89 -1.72 -21.78
C ILE A 84 -31.76 -0.24 -21.44
N THR A 85 -32.75 0.55 -21.83
CA THR A 85 -32.85 1.96 -21.45
C THR A 85 -33.09 2.05 -19.94
N SER A 86 -32.03 2.15 -19.14
CA SER A 86 -32.14 2.57 -17.74
C SER A 86 -32.42 4.07 -17.69
N PRO A 87 -33.31 4.59 -16.83
CA PRO A 87 -33.81 5.95 -17.00
C PRO A 87 -32.82 7.07 -16.69
N ASN A 88 -31.69 6.84 -16.00
CA ASN A 88 -30.69 7.89 -15.68
C ASN A 88 -29.28 7.32 -15.47
N LYS A 89 -28.35 7.40 -16.42
CA LYS A 89 -26.98 6.89 -16.16
C LYS A 89 -26.30 7.65 -15.00
N PRO A 90 -25.46 6.99 -14.19
CA PRO A 90 -24.75 7.70 -13.12
C PRO A 90 -23.76 8.70 -13.71
N VAL A 91 -23.54 9.78 -12.97
CA VAL A 91 -22.82 10.96 -13.47
C VAL A 91 -21.49 11.11 -12.74
N TYR A 92 -20.41 11.29 -13.50
CA TYR A 92 -19.12 11.71 -12.94
C TYR A 92 -18.77 13.13 -13.36
N SER A 93 -18.21 13.90 -12.45
CA SER A 93 -17.71 15.25 -12.67
C SER A 93 -16.21 15.28 -12.43
N VAL A 94 -15.51 16.15 -13.15
CA VAL A 94 -14.05 16.31 -13.05
C VAL A 94 -13.72 17.66 -12.44
N TYR A 95 -12.70 17.68 -11.58
CA TYR A 95 -12.15 18.92 -11.04
C TYR A 95 -10.63 18.96 -11.22
N GLY A 96 -10.12 19.96 -11.93
CA GLY A 96 -8.70 20.19 -12.11
C GLY A 96 -8.44 21.64 -12.52
N LYS A 97 -7.24 22.15 -12.22
CA LYS A 97 -6.80 23.49 -12.64
C LYS A 97 -6.30 23.53 -14.08
N SER A 98 -5.86 22.39 -14.60
CA SER A 98 -5.41 22.26 -15.99
C SER A 98 -6.59 22.45 -16.94
N ALA A 99 -6.36 23.17 -18.04
CA ALA A 99 -7.30 23.18 -19.16
C ALA A 99 -7.20 21.91 -20.03
N ASP A 100 -6.13 21.13 -19.85
CA ASP A 100 -5.89 19.87 -20.54
C ASP A 100 -6.08 18.68 -19.59
N ASP A 101 -7.11 17.87 -19.90
CA ASP A 101 -7.47 16.64 -19.21
C ASP A 101 -6.84 15.39 -19.87
N SER A 102 -5.87 15.55 -20.78
CA SER A 102 -5.21 14.43 -21.48
C SER A 102 -4.65 13.35 -20.53
N HIS A 103 -4.17 13.77 -19.36
CA HIS A 103 -3.67 12.89 -18.30
C HIS A 103 -4.77 12.04 -17.63
N LEU A 104 -6.04 12.41 -17.78
CA LEU A 104 -7.21 11.70 -17.26
C LEU A 104 -7.87 10.77 -18.30
N LYS A 105 -7.30 10.65 -19.50
CA LYS A 105 -7.83 9.81 -20.60
C LYS A 105 -8.28 8.40 -20.14
N HIS A 106 -7.48 7.74 -19.29
CA HIS A 106 -7.82 6.40 -18.81
C HIS A 106 -8.92 6.39 -17.75
N VAL A 107 -9.03 7.46 -16.94
CA VAL A 107 -10.13 7.64 -16.00
C VAL A 107 -11.44 7.71 -16.77
N PHE A 108 -11.50 8.55 -17.81
CA PHE A 108 -12.68 8.70 -18.66
C PHE A 108 -13.03 7.40 -19.37
N ALA A 109 -12.04 6.76 -20.01
CA ALA A 109 -12.26 5.50 -20.71
C ALA A 109 -12.81 4.40 -19.79
N VAL A 110 -12.34 4.31 -18.54
CA VAL A 110 -12.84 3.30 -17.59
C VAL A 110 -14.22 3.68 -17.08
N MET A 111 -14.48 4.95 -16.72
CA MET A 111 -15.79 5.40 -16.27
C MET A 111 -16.88 5.22 -17.35
N GLU A 112 -16.59 5.59 -18.59
CA GLU A 112 -17.50 5.39 -19.74
C GLU A 112 -17.80 3.91 -19.98
N ARG A 113 -16.78 3.03 -19.91
CA ARG A 113 -16.95 1.58 -20.03
C ARG A 113 -17.74 0.98 -18.86
N LEU A 114 -17.63 1.60 -17.69
CA LEU A 114 -18.46 1.24 -16.55
C LEU A 114 -19.90 1.73 -16.76
N GLY A 115 -20.17 2.67 -17.67
CA GLY A 115 -21.53 3.14 -17.99
C GLY A 115 -21.88 4.50 -17.38
N PHE A 116 -20.88 5.24 -16.88
CA PHE A 116 -21.07 6.59 -16.39
C PHE A 116 -21.18 7.61 -17.54
N GLU A 117 -21.92 8.68 -17.29
CA GLU A 117 -21.97 9.87 -18.14
C GLU A 117 -21.15 11.00 -17.54
N HIS A 118 -20.47 11.75 -18.40
CA HIS A 118 -19.75 12.94 -17.97
C HIS A 118 -20.74 14.07 -17.68
N GLY A 119 -20.74 14.54 -16.44
CA GLY A 119 -21.60 15.62 -15.96
C GLY A 119 -21.13 17.00 -16.41
N SER A 120 -22.02 17.98 -16.34
CA SER A 120 -21.60 19.37 -16.51
C SER A 120 -20.85 19.87 -15.28
N ASN A 121 -19.74 20.59 -15.48
CA ASN A 121 -18.93 21.17 -14.39
C ASN A 121 -19.67 22.18 -13.49
N LYS A 122 -20.92 22.54 -13.82
CA LYS A 122 -21.76 23.47 -13.06
C LYS A 122 -22.84 22.77 -12.22
N SER A 123 -23.07 21.48 -12.42
CA SER A 123 -24.08 20.73 -11.68
C SER A 123 -23.52 20.24 -10.34
N THR A 124 -24.36 20.27 -9.30
CA THR A 124 -24.09 19.57 -8.02
C THR A 124 -24.71 18.17 -7.99
N ASP A 125 -25.38 17.78 -9.06
CA ASP A 125 -25.99 16.48 -9.26
C ASP A 125 -25.02 15.57 -10.02
N TRP A 126 -24.14 14.93 -9.25
CA TRP A 126 -23.13 13.97 -9.69
C TRP A 126 -23.00 12.90 -8.63
N ASP A 127 -22.59 11.69 -9.03
CA ASP A 127 -22.35 10.56 -8.13
C ASP A 127 -20.87 10.45 -7.77
N ILE A 128 -19.96 10.78 -8.69
CA ILE A 128 -18.52 10.77 -8.47
C ILE A 128 -17.92 12.11 -8.85
N LEU A 129 -17.17 12.73 -7.94
CA LEU A 129 -16.26 13.81 -8.25
C LEU A 129 -14.84 13.26 -8.32
N TRP A 130 -14.29 13.22 -9.53
CA TRP A 130 -12.89 12.91 -9.77
C TRP A 130 -12.08 14.19 -9.84
N ALA A 131 -11.40 14.51 -8.75
CA ALA A 131 -10.50 15.64 -8.65
C ALA A 131 -9.06 15.20 -8.98
N HIS A 132 -8.36 15.97 -9.82
CA HIS A 132 -6.92 15.84 -10.02
C HIS A 132 -6.15 16.64 -8.96
N ASP A 133 -6.58 17.88 -8.69
CA ASP A 133 -6.03 18.74 -7.65
C ASP A 133 -6.72 18.52 -6.29
N TYR A 134 -6.02 18.83 -5.19
CA TYR A 134 -6.60 18.80 -3.85
C TYR A 134 -7.86 19.70 -3.74
N PRO A 135 -9.08 19.12 -3.62
CA PRO A 135 -10.31 19.86 -3.89
C PRO A 135 -10.80 20.66 -2.68
N PHE A 136 -10.36 20.33 -1.47
CA PHE A 136 -10.88 20.89 -0.22
C PHE A 136 -10.54 22.35 0.04
N ARG A 137 -9.65 22.97 -0.76
CA ARG A 137 -9.40 24.42 -0.68
C ARG A 137 -10.45 25.23 -1.43
N ALA A 138 -10.86 24.76 -2.61
CA ALA A 138 -11.80 25.48 -3.48
C ALA A 138 -13.25 25.03 -3.28
N LEU A 139 -13.46 23.73 -3.06
CA LEU A 139 -14.79 23.12 -3.01
C LEU A 139 -15.26 22.82 -1.58
N GLN A 140 -14.58 23.32 -0.55
CA GLN A 140 -14.88 23.02 0.85
C GLN A 140 -16.38 23.13 1.21
N PRO A 141 -17.10 24.21 0.84
CA PRO A 141 -18.52 24.35 1.21
C PRO A 141 -19.41 23.27 0.59
N LEU A 142 -19.09 22.85 -0.63
CA LEU A 142 -19.77 21.76 -1.34
C LEU A 142 -19.45 20.41 -0.68
N LEU A 143 -18.16 20.14 -0.44
CA LEU A 143 -17.68 18.87 0.10
C LEU A 143 -18.13 18.60 1.53
N ARG A 144 -18.40 19.64 2.33
CA ARG A 144 -18.97 19.48 3.69
C ARG A 144 -20.40 18.95 3.70
N ASN A 145 -21.13 19.12 2.58
CA ASN A 145 -22.56 18.84 2.48
C ASN A 145 -22.87 17.78 1.41
N LEU A 146 -21.98 16.80 1.23
CA LEU A 146 -22.18 15.69 0.30
C LEU A 146 -23.44 14.88 0.64
N LYS A 147 -24.16 14.45 -0.41
CA LYS A 147 -25.26 13.49 -0.28
C LYS A 147 -24.66 12.10 0.04
N PRO A 148 -25.40 11.20 0.73
CA PRO A 148 -24.88 9.88 1.12
C PRO A 148 -24.32 9.00 -0.01
N HIS A 149 -24.82 9.18 -1.25
CA HIS A 149 -24.35 8.42 -2.41
C HIS A 149 -23.08 8.97 -3.05
N GLN A 150 -22.79 10.27 -2.85
CA GLN A 150 -21.72 10.95 -3.56
C GLN A 150 -20.36 10.45 -3.13
N LYS A 151 -19.43 10.32 -4.08
CA LYS A 151 -18.06 9.90 -3.78
C LYS A 151 -17.03 10.88 -4.34
N VAL A 152 -15.94 11.05 -3.61
CA VAL A 152 -14.83 11.93 -3.98
C VAL A 152 -13.54 11.14 -3.83
N ASN A 153 -12.68 11.19 -4.83
CA ASN A 153 -11.41 10.44 -4.90
C ASN A 153 -10.26 11.04 -4.07
N HIS A 154 -10.58 11.92 -3.11
CA HIS A 154 -9.64 12.37 -2.09
C HIS A 154 -10.30 12.42 -0.73
N PHE A 155 -9.52 12.27 0.33
CA PHE A 155 -9.96 12.59 1.69
C PHE A 155 -9.33 13.87 2.22
N PRO A 156 -10.03 14.61 3.11
CA PRO A 156 -9.46 15.83 3.71
C PRO A 156 -8.22 15.46 4.53
N GLY A 157 -7.13 16.19 4.33
CA GLY A 157 -5.86 15.90 5.01
C GLY A 157 -4.99 14.83 4.33
N CYS A 158 -5.31 14.34 3.12
CA CYS A 158 -4.42 13.41 2.39
C CYS A 158 -2.99 13.93 2.17
N GLY A 159 -2.80 15.25 2.30
CA GLY A 159 -1.48 15.88 2.40
C GLY A 159 -0.60 15.34 3.53
N TYR A 160 -1.14 14.85 4.65
CA TYR A 160 -0.33 14.28 5.73
C TYR A 160 0.44 13.01 5.33
N ILE A 161 -0.01 12.33 4.27
CA ILE A 161 0.65 11.17 3.67
C ILE A 161 1.45 11.58 2.42
N THR A 162 0.88 12.47 1.60
CA THR A 162 1.39 12.76 0.24
C THR A 162 2.32 13.96 0.16
N ASN A 163 2.36 14.81 1.20
CA ASN A 163 3.35 15.87 1.30
C ASN A 163 4.72 15.25 1.54
N LYS A 164 5.66 15.53 0.63
CA LYS A 164 7.00 14.93 0.63
C LYS A 164 7.82 15.27 1.86
N VAL A 165 7.72 16.49 2.36
CA VAL A 165 8.44 16.91 3.57
C VAL A 165 7.83 16.20 4.78
N ASP A 166 6.51 16.21 4.91
CA ASP A 166 5.86 15.56 6.07
C ASP A 166 6.02 14.05 6.07
N LEU A 167 6.09 13.42 4.89
CA LEU A 167 6.41 12.00 4.74
C LEU A 167 7.87 11.72 5.12
N ALA A 168 8.84 12.44 4.54
CA ALA A 168 10.26 12.24 4.80
C ALA A 168 10.62 12.46 6.28
N MET A 169 9.92 13.37 6.96
CA MET A 169 10.11 13.66 8.38
C MET A 169 9.39 12.68 9.31
N THR A 170 8.65 11.72 8.75
CA THR A 170 7.99 10.69 9.55
C THR A 170 9.01 9.64 9.98
N GLU A 171 9.29 9.57 11.28
CA GLU A 171 10.23 8.59 11.83
C GLU A 171 9.64 7.18 11.82
N LEU A 172 9.93 6.42 10.75
CA LEU A 172 9.54 5.02 10.58
C LEU A 172 10.70 4.21 9.95
N PRO A 173 10.80 2.89 10.20
CA PRO A 173 11.95 2.08 9.77
C PRO A 173 12.21 2.06 8.26
N TYR A 174 11.17 2.27 7.45
CA TYR A 174 11.24 2.20 5.99
C TYR A 174 11.43 3.57 5.33
N ILE A 175 11.59 4.64 6.09
CA ILE A 175 11.79 6.00 5.56
C ILE A 175 13.23 6.42 5.85
N PRO A 176 14.04 6.74 4.83
CA PRO A 176 15.39 7.24 5.05
C PRO A 176 15.37 8.49 5.91
N ARG A 177 16.35 8.61 6.83
CA ARG A 177 16.37 9.70 7.81
C ARG A 177 16.41 11.05 7.11
N ALA A 178 15.59 11.99 7.56
CA ALA A 178 15.55 13.34 7.01
C ALA A 178 15.61 14.43 8.09
N PHE A 179 16.08 15.61 7.70
CA PHE A 179 16.26 16.77 8.58
C PHE A 179 15.80 18.04 7.85
N ARG A 180 14.96 18.89 8.50
CA ARG A 180 14.53 20.17 7.92
C ARG A 180 15.62 21.20 8.10
N LEU A 181 16.03 21.90 7.05
CA LEU A 181 17.02 22.96 7.14
C LEU A 181 16.34 24.34 7.08
N PRO A 182 16.85 25.34 7.85
CA PRO A 182 17.98 25.25 8.79
C PRO A 182 17.62 24.68 10.18
N GLY A 183 16.34 24.38 10.46
CA GLY A 183 15.84 24.12 11.82
C GLY A 183 16.41 22.89 12.55
N ASP A 184 16.80 21.84 11.83
CA ASP A 184 17.34 20.58 12.36
C ASP A 184 18.86 20.45 12.14
N LYS A 185 19.56 21.57 11.87
CA LYS A 185 21.02 21.59 11.63
C LYS A 185 21.80 20.88 12.73
N ASP A 186 21.53 21.18 14.00
CA ASP A 186 22.24 20.56 15.12
C ASP A 186 21.97 19.05 15.22
N LYS A 187 20.74 18.62 14.91
CA LYS A 187 20.36 17.20 14.91
C LYS A 187 21.07 16.44 13.79
N LEU A 188 21.21 17.06 12.61
CA LEU A 188 21.97 16.51 11.50
C LEU A 188 23.44 16.33 11.90
N MET A 189 24.05 17.35 12.51
CA MET A 189 25.45 17.27 12.94
C MET A 189 25.67 16.17 13.97
N VAL A 190 24.81 16.05 14.98
CA VAL A 190 24.88 14.96 15.97
C VAL A 190 24.73 13.59 15.31
N TYR A 191 23.80 13.46 14.36
CA TYR A 191 23.59 12.22 13.62
C TYR A 191 24.85 11.83 12.82
N VAL A 192 25.46 12.77 12.10
CA VAL A 192 26.72 12.53 11.35
C VAL A 192 27.88 12.23 12.30
N GLU A 193 28.02 12.93 13.42
CA GLU A 193 29.11 12.71 14.39
C GLU A 193 28.99 11.39 15.16
N SER A 194 27.77 10.87 15.28
CA SER A 194 27.49 9.56 15.89
C SER A 194 27.89 8.38 14.98
N ASP A 195 28.21 8.65 13.71
CA ASP A 195 28.68 7.64 12.78
C ASP A 195 30.14 7.19 13.07
N PRO A 196 30.40 5.87 13.20
CA PRO A 196 31.74 5.33 13.40
C PRO A 196 32.80 5.70 12.36
N GLY A 197 32.45 5.95 11.09
CA GLY A 197 33.46 6.20 10.06
C GLY A 197 33.78 7.67 9.76
N TYR A 198 32.94 8.60 10.21
CA TYR A 198 33.32 10.01 10.30
C TYR A 198 34.56 10.21 11.21
N LYS A 199 34.67 9.44 12.30
CA LYS A 199 35.78 9.53 13.26
C LYS A 199 37.13 9.07 12.68
N THR A 200 37.14 8.19 11.68
CA THR A 200 38.39 7.73 11.04
C THR A 200 38.99 8.75 10.07
N ASN A 201 38.20 9.71 9.58
CA ASN A 201 38.66 10.71 8.60
C ASN A 201 39.13 12.04 9.24
N GLN A 202 39.04 12.19 10.56
CA GLN A 202 39.45 13.42 11.28
C GLN A 202 40.52 13.24 12.37
N ASP A 203 41.17 12.07 12.49
CA ASP A 203 42.28 11.87 13.45
C ASP A 203 43.59 12.64 13.10
N GLY A 204 43.46 13.71 12.32
CA GLY A 204 44.47 14.74 12.14
C GLY A 204 44.18 16.06 12.86
N SER A 205 43.00 16.28 13.46
CA SER A 205 42.70 17.57 14.08
C SER A 205 41.70 17.54 15.24
N ARG A 206 42.29 17.58 16.44
CA ARG A 206 41.80 18.22 17.68
C ARG A 206 40.75 17.49 18.52
N LYS A 207 41.29 16.84 19.57
CA LYS A 207 40.92 17.09 20.97
C LYS A 207 40.38 18.52 21.16
N LEU A 208 39.10 18.66 21.50
CA LEU A 208 38.51 19.68 22.39
C LEU A 208 36.99 19.76 22.14
N LEU A 209 36.21 18.88 22.78
CA LEU A 209 34.82 19.16 23.22
C LEU A 209 34.26 18.03 24.10
N GLN A 210 35.11 17.40 24.92
CA GLN A 210 34.65 16.57 26.03
C GLN A 210 34.49 17.44 27.28
N ARG A 211 33.47 18.31 27.29
CA ARG A 211 32.97 18.99 28.50
C ARG A 211 31.83 19.90 28.13
N SER A 212 30.62 19.36 28.12
CA SER A 212 29.34 20.01 28.46
C SER A 212 28.23 19.10 27.98
N LEU A 213 27.68 18.29 28.90
CA LEU A 213 26.31 17.71 28.91
C LEU A 213 26.27 16.61 29.98
N ASN A 214 26.59 17.00 31.22
CA ASN A 214 26.00 16.35 32.39
C ASN A 214 25.01 17.39 32.92
N VAL A 215 23.71 17.10 32.82
CA VAL A 215 22.63 17.47 33.76
C VAL A 215 21.32 17.18 33.03
N VAL A 216 20.60 16.19 33.54
CA VAL A 216 19.15 16.06 33.75
C VAL A 216 18.82 14.56 33.61
N GLN A 217 18.89 13.88 34.74
CA GLN A 217 18.20 12.62 35.00
C GLN A 217 17.12 12.93 36.03
N THR A 218 15.88 12.53 35.71
CA THR A 218 14.70 12.17 36.55
C THR A 218 13.44 12.43 35.71
N ASP A 219 12.32 11.73 35.77
CA ASP A 219 11.92 10.42 36.27
C ASP A 219 10.61 10.09 35.51
N SER A 220 10.32 8.80 35.32
CA SER A 220 9.00 8.15 35.52
C SER A 220 8.55 7.13 34.47
N SER A 221 8.06 6.05 35.04
CA SER A 221 7.56 4.76 34.54
C SER A 221 6.32 4.81 33.63
N THR A 222 6.30 3.97 32.60
CA THR A 222 5.17 3.05 32.28
C THR A 222 5.66 1.91 31.37
N PRO A 223 5.12 0.68 31.50
CA PRO A 223 5.69 -0.51 30.86
C PRO A 223 4.98 -0.82 29.53
N PHE A 224 5.68 -0.62 28.41
CA PHE A 224 5.39 -1.33 27.17
C PHE A 224 6.62 -2.16 26.82
N ARG A 225 6.43 -3.48 26.81
CA ARG A 225 7.44 -4.48 26.47
C ARG A 225 8.08 -4.15 25.13
N GLU A 226 9.38 -3.90 25.19
CA GLU A 226 10.32 -3.99 24.08
C GLU A 226 10.30 -5.40 23.50
N ASP A 227 9.99 -5.51 22.21
CA ASP A 227 10.41 -6.60 21.33
C ASP A 227 10.53 -6.02 19.91
N VAL A 228 11.30 -4.92 19.76
CA VAL A 228 11.81 -4.42 18.46
C VAL A 228 13.26 -3.93 18.65
N GLU A 229 14.11 -4.74 19.27
CA GLU A 229 15.56 -4.59 19.17
C GLU A 229 16.12 -5.75 18.32
N SER A 230 16.12 -5.57 17.00
CA SER A 230 17.11 -6.19 16.10
C SER A 230 17.00 -5.68 14.65
N SER A 231 16.90 -4.36 14.47
CA SER A 231 17.39 -3.75 13.22
C SER A 231 18.79 -3.24 13.50
N GLN A 232 19.78 -4.03 13.07
CA GLN A 232 21.21 -3.76 13.15
C GLN A 232 21.53 -2.29 12.99
N ALA A 233 22.30 -1.74 13.93
CA ALA A 233 23.02 -0.49 13.76
C ALA A 233 23.85 -0.59 12.46
N LYS A 234 23.37 0.04 11.39
CA LYS A 234 24.12 0.19 10.15
C LYS A 234 25.30 1.13 10.43
N MET A 235 26.50 0.70 10.04
CA MET A 235 27.70 1.53 10.06
C MET A 235 27.60 2.55 8.91
N HIS A 236 27.88 3.83 9.16
CA HIS A 236 27.63 4.92 8.21
C HIS A 236 28.86 5.77 7.74
N PRO A 237 30.09 5.21 7.53
CA PRO A 237 31.32 5.99 7.31
C PRO A 237 31.32 7.10 6.26
N ASP A 238 30.51 6.96 5.21
CA ASP A 238 30.53 7.80 4.01
C ASP A 238 29.11 8.21 3.59
N THR A 239 28.23 8.47 4.55
CA THR A 239 26.81 8.73 4.29
C THR A 239 26.60 9.94 3.37
N GLN A 240 26.02 9.67 2.20
CA GLN A 240 25.61 10.70 1.24
C GLN A 240 24.19 11.18 1.56
N PHE A 241 23.90 12.45 1.28
CA PHE A 241 22.58 13.03 1.47
C PHE A 241 22.04 13.57 0.15
N VAL A 242 20.74 13.53 -0.01
CA VAL A 242 20.04 14.24 -1.08
C VAL A 242 19.44 15.51 -0.50
N GLN A 243 19.84 16.68 -1.01
CA GLN A 243 19.16 17.93 -0.71
C GLN A 243 18.00 18.12 -1.69
N LYS A 244 16.81 18.37 -1.16
CA LYS A 244 15.59 18.61 -1.94
C LYS A 244 15.00 19.96 -1.52
N SER A 245 14.64 20.79 -2.50
CA SER A 245 13.76 21.92 -2.23
C SER A 245 12.31 21.45 -2.07
N ASN A 246 11.51 22.20 -1.33
CA ASN A 246 10.08 21.93 -1.18
C ASN A 246 9.28 21.96 -2.50
N SER A 247 9.90 22.38 -3.62
CA SER A 247 9.26 22.60 -4.93
C SER A 247 9.79 21.73 -6.08
N HIS A 248 10.51 20.63 -5.79
CA HIS A 248 11.09 19.71 -6.79
C HIS A 248 12.22 20.24 -7.68
N ARG A 249 12.73 21.44 -7.43
CA ARG A 249 13.89 21.96 -8.17
C ARG A 249 15.18 21.71 -7.38
N GLY A 250 16.23 21.24 -8.07
CA GLY A 250 17.59 21.11 -7.51
C GLY A 250 17.83 19.87 -6.64
N VAL A 251 17.35 18.69 -7.03
CA VAL A 251 17.71 17.43 -6.35
C VAL A 251 19.17 17.12 -6.66
N HIS A 252 20.04 17.20 -5.67
CA HIS A 252 21.46 16.86 -5.83
C HIS A 252 21.89 15.91 -4.71
N VAL A 253 22.64 14.87 -5.06
CA VAL A 253 23.39 14.07 -4.08
C VAL A 253 24.62 14.88 -3.69
N VAL A 254 24.74 15.19 -2.41
CA VAL A 254 25.78 16.04 -1.85
C VAL A 254 26.36 15.34 -0.61
N SER A 255 27.68 15.41 -0.45
CA SER A 255 28.32 14.95 0.79
C SER A 255 28.03 15.93 1.94
N VAL A 256 28.13 15.47 3.18
CA VAL A 256 27.88 16.34 4.36
C VAL A 256 28.70 17.63 4.31
N ALA A 257 29.95 17.55 3.85
CA ALA A 257 30.86 18.69 3.78
C ALA A 257 30.46 19.77 2.74
N ALA A 258 29.62 19.42 1.77
CA ALA A 258 29.18 20.32 0.70
C ALA A 258 27.70 20.74 0.84
N LEU A 259 27.01 20.33 1.92
CA LEU A 259 25.62 20.73 2.17
C LEU A 259 25.51 22.22 2.48
N ASP A 260 24.62 22.92 1.79
CA ASP A 260 24.21 24.26 2.18
C ASP A 260 23.18 24.16 3.31
N LEU A 261 23.68 24.30 4.54
CA LEU A 261 22.90 24.13 5.77
C LEU A 261 21.99 25.34 6.08
N ASP A 262 22.19 26.45 5.40
CA ASP A 262 21.52 27.72 5.71
C ASP A 262 20.45 28.09 4.67
N THR A 263 20.29 27.28 3.62
CA THR A 263 19.24 27.47 2.60
C THR A 263 17.84 27.26 3.22
N PRO A 264 16.98 28.29 3.26
CA PRO A 264 15.63 28.18 3.80
C PRO A 264 14.76 27.26 2.93
N GLU A 265 13.79 26.60 3.57
CA GLU A 265 12.80 25.73 2.91
C GLU A 265 13.38 24.54 2.13
N THR A 266 14.51 24.01 2.61
CA THR A 266 15.08 22.75 2.12
C THR A 266 15.02 21.67 3.18
N PHE A 267 15.05 20.42 2.73
CA PHE A 267 15.32 19.30 3.61
C PHE A 267 16.39 18.42 3.00
N VAL A 268 17.17 17.79 3.88
CA VAL A 268 18.12 16.76 3.51
C VAL A 268 17.59 15.41 3.93
N GLN A 269 17.82 14.41 3.08
CA GLN A 269 17.41 13.03 3.34
C GLN A 269 18.59 12.12 3.03
N GLU A 270 18.82 11.11 3.87
CA GLU A 270 19.82 10.09 3.64
C GLU A 270 19.63 9.44 2.25
N TYR A 271 20.74 9.33 1.51
CA TYR A 271 20.75 8.72 0.19
C TYR A 271 21.01 7.22 0.28
N VAL A 272 20.20 6.42 -0.41
CA VAL A 272 20.42 4.98 -0.56
C VAL A 272 21.56 4.75 -1.58
N ASP A 273 22.79 4.74 -1.09
CA ASP A 273 24.01 4.74 -1.92
C ASP A 273 24.30 3.42 -2.65
N LYS A 274 23.82 2.30 -2.08
CA LYS A 274 23.98 0.95 -2.66
C LYS A 274 22.63 0.36 -3.11
N PRO A 275 21.97 0.95 -4.13
CA PRO A 275 20.70 0.44 -4.62
C PRO A 275 20.88 -0.92 -5.29
N LEU A 276 19.82 -1.75 -5.27
CA LEU A 276 19.74 -2.91 -6.15
C LEU A 276 19.73 -2.43 -7.60
N LEU A 277 20.64 -2.97 -8.41
CA LEU A 277 20.74 -2.65 -9.83
C LEU A 277 20.25 -3.83 -10.67
N VAL A 278 19.50 -3.55 -11.75
CA VAL A 278 19.19 -4.51 -12.81
C VAL A 278 19.98 -4.11 -14.05
N ASP A 279 20.88 -4.97 -14.50
CA ASP A 279 21.80 -4.70 -15.62
C ASP A 279 22.58 -3.37 -15.47
N GLY A 280 22.84 -2.96 -14.24
CA GLY A 280 23.57 -1.72 -13.91
C GLY A 280 22.69 -0.46 -13.82
N TYR A 281 21.39 -0.57 -14.06
CA TYR A 281 20.43 0.54 -13.92
C TYR A 281 19.78 0.56 -12.52
N LYS A 282 19.75 1.74 -11.91
CA LYS A 282 18.94 2.01 -10.72
C LYS A 282 17.47 2.14 -11.12
N PHE A 283 16.54 1.79 -10.23
CA PHE A 283 15.11 1.88 -10.49
C PHE A 283 14.33 2.24 -9.24
N ASP A 284 13.08 2.64 -9.45
CA ASP A 284 12.06 2.69 -8.41
C ASP A 284 10.87 1.78 -8.75
N ILE A 285 10.05 1.52 -7.72
CA ILE A 285 8.82 0.74 -7.82
C ILE A 285 7.66 1.62 -7.36
N GLY A 286 6.73 1.91 -8.26
CA GLY A 286 5.46 2.56 -7.96
C GLY A 286 4.38 1.53 -7.63
N VAL A 287 3.89 1.54 -6.39
CA VAL A 287 2.80 0.68 -5.91
C VAL A 287 1.53 1.51 -5.73
N TYR A 288 0.47 1.11 -6.42
CA TYR A 288 -0.84 1.75 -6.30
C TYR A 288 -1.56 1.26 -5.04
N THR A 289 -1.85 2.20 -4.15
CA THR A 289 -2.50 2.00 -2.86
C THR A 289 -3.84 2.72 -2.84
N VAL A 290 -4.87 2.06 -2.33
CA VAL A 290 -6.22 2.59 -2.21
C VAL A 290 -6.63 2.64 -0.74
N VAL A 291 -7.01 3.83 -0.26
CA VAL A 291 -7.62 4.02 1.05
C VAL A 291 -9.13 4.16 0.85
N THR A 292 -9.91 3.19 1.36
CA THR A 292 -11.37 3.18 1.19
C THR A 292 -12.12 3.77 2.39
N SER A 293 -11.45 3.88 3.53
CA SER A 293 -12.00 4.38 4.78
C SER A 293 -10.87 4.81 5.71
N ILE A 294 -11.10 5.87 6.48
CA ILE A 294 -10.19 6.37 7.52
C ILE A 294 -10.67 5.93 8.91
N ASP A 295 -11.99 5.84 9.11
CA ASP A 295 -12.60 5.53 10.41
C ASP A 295 -13.72 4.48 10.24
N PRO A 296 -13.41 3.19 10.45
CA PRO A 296 -12.10 2.61 10.74
C PRO A 296 -11.20 2.59 9.50
N LEU A 297 -9.88 2.62 9.70
CA LEU A 297 -8.90 2.66 8.61
C LEU A 297 -8.93 1.36 7.78
N ARG A 298 -9.10 1.50 6.47
CA ARG A 298 -9.04 0.40 5.50
C ARG A 298 -8.18 0.78 4.31
N VAL A 299 -7.10 0.04 4.12
CA VAL A 299 -6.07 0.31 3.12
C VAL A 299 -5.80 -0.96 2.30
N TYR A 300 -5.70 -0.79 1.00
CA TYR A 300 -5.47 -1.84 0.02
C TYR A 300 -4.29 -1.47 -0.89
N ILE A 301 -3.61 -2.47 -1.42
CA ILE A 301 -2.70 -2.31 -2.55
C ILE A 301 -3.29 -3.02 -3.77
N TYR A 302 -3.11 -2.47 -4.97
CA TYR A 302 -3.34 -3.22 -6.20
C TYR A 302 -2.22 -4.26 -6.32
N ASN A 303 -2.58 -5.54 -6.27
CA ASN A 303 -1.61 -6.64 -6.28
C ASN A 303 -1.45 -7.27 -7.68
N GLY A 304 -2.24 -6.85 -8.67
CA GLY A 304 -2.19 -7.39 -10.03
C GLY A 304 -0.87 -7.08 -10.76
N ASP A 305 -0.32 -5.88 -10.56
CA ASP A 305 1.02 -5.52 -11.01
C ASP A 305 1.53 -4.25 -10.29
N VAL A 306 2.75 -3.82 -10.58
CA VAL A 306 3.38 -2.58 -10.10
C VAL A 306 4.07 -1.87 -11.25
N LEU A 307 4.39 -0.58 -11.08
CA LEU A 307 5.15 0.18 -12.07
C LEU A 307 6.64 0.14 -11.76
N PHE A 308 7.46 -0.45 -12.62
CA PHE A 308 8.93 -0.32 -12.56
C PHE A 308 9.39 0.80 -13.49
N ARG A 309 10.25 1.69 -12.98
CA ARG A 309 10.86 2.76 -13.78
C ARG A 309 12.36 2.77 -13.55
N PHE A 310 13.14 2.62 -14.62
CA PHE A 310 14.59 2.58 -14.53
C PHE A 310 15.20 3.95 -14.89
N CYS A 311 16.32 4.26 -14.27
CA CYS A 311 17.17 5.39 -14.65
C CYS A 311 17.65 5.19 -16.11
N PRO A 312 17.66 6.24 -16.96
CA PRO A 312 18.11 6.11 -18.36
C PRO A 312 19.58 5.73 -18.52
N GLN A 313 20.42 6.02 -17.52
CA GLN A 313 21.86 5.76 -17.58
C GLN A 313 22.31 4.76 -16.51
N LEU A 314 23.42 4.06 -16.81
CA LEU A 314 24.06 3.13 -15.87
C LEU A 314 24.52 3.86 -14.62
N TYR A 315 24.25 3.27 -13.46
CA TYR A 315 24.58 3.83 -12.16
C TYR A 315 26.10 4.00 -11.99
N TYR A 316 26.87 3.00 -12.39
CA TYR A 316 28.33 3.02 -12.31
C TYR A 316 29.00 3.31 -13.68
N PRO A 317 30.13 4.06 -13.69
CA PRO A 317 30.69 4.81 -12.57
C PRO A 317 29.74 5.94 -12.10
N PHE A 318 29.68 6.15 -10.79
CA PHE A 318 28.73 7.08 -10.17
C PHE A 318 29.22 8.52 -10.36
N ASP A 319 28.33 9.36 -10.88
CA ASP A 319 28.56 10.80 -11.05
C ASP A 319 27.35 11.57 -10.50
N PRO A 320 27.49 12.26 -9.35
CA PRO A 320 26.41 13.06 -8.75
C PRO A 320 25.88 14.17 -9.66
N ALA A 321 26.67 14.63 -10.65
CA ALA A 321 26.25 15.67 -11.58
C ALA A 321 25.25 15.16 -12.63
N VAL A 322 25.18 13.85 -12.88
CA VAL A 322 24.31 13.25 -13.89
C VAL A 322 23.09 12.63 -13.22
N LEU A 323 21.99 13.40 -13.16
CA LEU A 323 20.74 12.99 -12.51
C LEU A 323 20.15 11.70 -13.07
N ASP A 324 20.24 11.49 -14.38
CA ASP A 324 19.70 10.30 -15.08
C ASP A 324 20.35 8.98 -14.66
N LYS A 325 21.38 9.01 -13.81
CA LYS A 325 21.97 7.81 -13.19
C LYS A 325 21.23 7.39 -11.93
N TYR A 326 20.60 8.32 -11.21
CA TYR A 326 20.09 8.06 -9.86
C TYR A 326 18.73 8.66 -9.51
N VAL A 327 18.17 9.52 -10.36
CA VAL A 327 16.83 10.09 -10.27
C VAL A 327 16.00 9.55 -11.42
N VAL A 328 14.84 9.00 -11.09
CA VAL A 328 13.86 8.57 -12.09
C VAL A 328 13.02 9.79 -12.51
N GLY A 329 13.18 10.23 -13.75
CA GLY A 329 12.37 11.28 -14.37
C GLY A 329 11.18 10.74 -15.16
N ASP A 330 10.51 11.62 -15.92
CA ASP A 330 9.41 11.25 -16.80
C ASP A 330 9.86 10.40 -17.99
N ASP A 331 11.09 10.64 -18.48
CA ASP A 331 11.72 9.91 -19.60
C ASP A 331 12.50 8.67 -19.10
N TYR A 332 11.93 7.93 -18.15
CA TYR A 332 12.57 6.75 -17.57
C TYR A 332 12.76 5.62 -18.60
N LEU A 333 13.74 4.74 -18.37
CA LEU A 333 13.92 3.54 -19.16
C LEU A 333 12.88 2.49 -18.73
N PRO A 334 11.99 2.01 -19.63
CA PRO A 334 10.94 1.08 -19.24
C PRO A 334 11.44 -0.36 -19.12
N ILE A 335 10.70 -1.19 -18.38
CA ILE A 335 11.10 -2.57 -18.05
C ILE A 335 11.35 -3.46 -19.28
N TRP A 336 10.65 -3.23 -20.39
CA TRP A 336 10.80 -4.02 -21.62
C TRP A 336 12.11 -3.75 -22.37
N ASP A 337 12.81 -2.66 -22.06
CA ASP A 337 14.12 -2.35 -22.63
C ASP A 337 15.28 -2.88 -21.76
N ILE A 338 14.97 -3.48 -20.61
CA ILE A 338 15.98 -4.07 -19.70
C ILE A 338 16.32 -5.51 -20.14
N PRO A 339 17.56 -5.80 -20.59
CA PRO A 339 17.91 -7.08 -21.22
C PRO A 339 17.58 -8.32 -20.38
N SER A 340 17.94 -8.32 -19.09
CA SER A 340 17.70 -9.45 -18.18
C SER A 340 16.22 -9.71 -17.89
N LEU A 341 15.35 -8.70 -18.10
CA LEU A 341 13.91 -8.78 -17.84
C LEU A 341 13.09 -9.10 -19.08
N GLN A 342 13.60 -8.83 -20.29
CA GLN A 342 12.91 -9.13 -21.55
C GLN A 342 12.42 -10.58 -21.65
N LYS A 343 13.24 -11.54 -21.21
CA LYS A 343 12.85 -12.96 -21.22
C LYS A 343 11.60 -13.26 -20.39
N TYR A 344 11.32 -12.50 -19.34
CA TYR A 344 10.16 -12.71 -18.47
C TYR A 344 8.98 -11.84 -18.90
N TYR A 345 9.22 -10.55 -19.12
CA TYR A 345 8.17 -9.60 -19.44
C TYR A 345 7.72 -9.70 -20.90
N VAL A 346 8.66 -9.58 -21.84
CA VAL A 346 8.34 -9.55 -23.28
C VAL A 346 8.06 -10.96 -23.82
N ASN A 347 8.95 -11.92 -23.56
CA ASN A 347 8.87 -13.24 -24.19
C ASN A 347 7.83 -14.16 -23.53
N LEU A 348 7.64 -14.04 -22.22
CA LEU A 348 6.72 -14.90 -21.45
C LEU A 348 5.45 -14.18 -21.02
N GLY A 349 5.35 -12.86 -21.18
CA GLY A 349 4.15 -12.09 -20.85
C GLY A 349 3.85 -11.99 -19.36
N PHE A 350 4.84 -12.17 -18.48
CA PHE A 350 4.65 -11.97 -17.04
C PHE A 350 4.49 -10.49 -16.71
N SER A 351 3.81 -10.20 -15.59
CA SER A 351 3.69 -8.87 -15.03
C SER A 351 5.07 -8.28 -14.68
N MET A 352 5.16 -6.95 -14.49
CA MET A 352 6.42 -6.33 -14.07
C MET A 352 6.88 -6.89 -12.72
N LYS A 353 5.92 -7.06 -11.79
CA LYS A 353 6.12 -7.69 -10.48
C LYS A 353 6.71 -9.09 -10.57
N GLU A 354 6.11 -9.98 -11.37
CA GLU A 354 6.58 -11.37 -11.49
C GLU A 354 7.90 -11.47 -12.25
N SER A 355 8.12 -10.61 -13.24
CA SER A 355 9.39 -10.50 -13.95
C SER A 355 10.53 -10.12 -13.00
N PHE A 356 10.31 -9.17 -12.10
CA PHE A 356 11.24 -8.83 -11.03
C PHE A 356 11.46 -9.99 -10.06
N ASN A 357 10.39 -10.66 -9.62
CA ASN A 357 10.49 -11.81 -8.72
C ASN A 357 11.36 -12.91 -9.31
N ALA A 358 11.19 -13.22 -10.59
CA ALA A 358 12.00 -14.20 -11.32
C ALA A 358 13.45 -13.75 -11.47
N PHE A 359 13.69 -12.46 -11.69
CA PHE A 359 15.05 -11.89 -11.73
C PHE A 359 15.76 -12.01 -10.39
N VAL A 360 15.14 -11.60 -9.28
CA VAL A 360 15.74 -11.68 -7.94
C VAL A 360 16.11 -13.13 -7.59
N ARG A 361 15.20 -14.07 -7.84
CA ARG A 361 15.47 -15.51 -7.64
C ARG A 361 16.64 -16.01 -8.48
N SER A 362 16.81 -15.49 -9.70
CA SER A 362 17.92 -15.87 -10.57
C SER A 362 19.29 -15.36 -10.11
N LYS A 363 19.34 -14.35 -9.23
CA LYS A 363 20.58 -13.81 -8.66
C LYS A 363 21.13 -14.60 -7.47
N GLY A 364 20.38 -15.57 -6.94
CA GLY A 364 20.88 -16.54 -5.97
C GLY A 364 19.81 -17.08 -5.02
N ALA A 365 20.00 -18.32 -4.57
CA ALA A 365 19.04 -19.05 -3.72
C ALA A 365 18.74 -18.40 -2.35
N ARG A 366 19.55 -17.44 -1.91
CA ARG A 366 19.36 -16.71 -0.64
C ARG A 366 18.57 -15.40 -0.78
N LYS A 367 18.27 -14.95 -2.01
CA LYS A 367 17.50 -13.72 -2.25
C LYS A 367 16.02 -14.06 -2.44
N ASP A 368 15.18 -13.69 -1.47
CA ASP A 368 13.74 -13.93 -1.52
C ASP A 368 12.97 -12.64 -1.86
N PRO A 369 12.34 -12.54 -3.05
CA PRO A 369 11.53 -11.37 -3.39
C PRO A 369 10.31 -11.18 -2.49
N LEU A 370 9.84 -12.22 -1.78
CA LEU A 370 8.73 -12.06 -0.83
C LEU A 370 9.11 -11.13 0.33
N ASN A 371 10.40 -11.06 0.69
CA ASN A 371 10.85 -10.13 1.72
C ASN A 371 10.67 -8.67 1.31
N VAL A 372 10.86 -8.36 0.02
CA VAL A 372 10.61 -7.02 -0.54
C VAL A 372 9.14 -6.66 -0.40
N TRP A 373 8.24 -7.54 -0.86
CA TRP A 373 6.81 -7.24 -0.84
C TRP A 373 6.22 -7.15 0.57
N ARG A 374 6.72 -7.93 1.54
CA ARG A 374 6.34 -7.77 2.95
C ARG A 374 6.75 -6.41 3.50
N GLN A 375 7.98 -5.97 3.25
CA GLN A 375 8.43 -4.64 3.68
C GLN A 375 7.64 -3.52 3.01
N VAL A 376 7.31 -3.64 1.72
CA VAL A 376 6.41 -2.69 1.01
C VAL A 376 5.05 -2.60 1.72
N GLU A 377 4.42 -3.74 2.01
CA GLU A 377 3.12 -3.81 2.70
C GLU A 377 3.20 -3.21 4.11
N ASP A 378 4.27 -3.52 4.85
CA ASP A 378 4.50 -3.01 6.20
C ASP A 378 4.76 -1.51 6.21
N ALA A 379 5.53 -0.99 5.26
CA ALA A 379 5.81 0.43 5.11
C ALA A 379 4.52 1.23 4.89
N ILE A 380 3.68 0.80 3.93
CA ILE A 380 2.39 1.42 3.65
C ILE A 380 1.49 1.37 4.89
N ARG A 381 1.43 0.21 5.56
CA ARG A 381 0.63 0.01 6.77
C ARG A 381 1.04 0.98 7.88
N LEU A 382 2.32 1.02 8.21
CA LEU A 382 2.85 1.85 9.30
C LEU A 382 2.66 3.35 9.01
N ILE A 383 2.85 3.78 7.77
CA ILE A 383 2.62 5.18 7.37
C ILE A 383 1.15 5.55 7.57
N CYS A 384 0.22 4.74 7.08
CA CYS A 384 -1.21 5.03 7.21
C CYS A 384 -1.66 5.03 8.69
N LEU A 385 -1.22 4.05 9.49
CA LEU A 385 -1.52 4.00 10.93
C LEU A 385 -0.95 5.20 11.69
N LYS A 386 0.30 5.60 11.39
CA LYS A 386 0.95 6.74 12.05
C LYS A 386 0.23 8.07 11.78
N LYS A 387 -0.47 8.20 10.65
CA LYS A 387 -1.19 9.41 10.24
C LYS A 387 -2.69 9.36 10.53
N GLU A 388 -3.22 8.22 10.97
CA GLU A 388 -4.66 7.97 11.14
C GLU A 388 -5.36 9.04 11.99
N SER A 389 -4.81 9.39 13.15
CA SER A 389 -5.41 10.39 14.05
C SER A 389 -5.57 11.78 13.40
N LEU A 390 -4.57 12.23 12.63
CA LEU A 390 -4.61 13.50 11.90
C LEU A 390 -5.67 13.48 10.78
N LEU A 391 -5.85 12.31 10.15
CA LEU A 391 -6.88 12.11 9.13
C LEU A 391 -8.29 12.10 9.73
N ILE A 392 -8.47 11.44 10.88
CA ILE A 392 -9.74 11.44 11.63
C ILE A 392 -10.11 12.87 12.04
N GLU A 393 -9.16 13.64 12.56
CA GLU A 393 -9.36 15.06 12.91
C GLU A 393 -9.84 15.87 11.70
N SER A 394 -9.15 15.73 10.55
CA SER A 394 -9.52 16.41 9.30
C SER A 394 -10.90 16.01 8.80
N LEU A 395 -11.28 14.74 8.98
CA LEU A 395 -12.55 14.17 8.54
C LEU A 395 -13.73 14.59 9.43
N SER A 396 -13.49 14.89 10.71
CA SER A 396 -14.52 15.29 11.68
C SER A 396 -15.32 16.54 11.28
N HIS A 397 -14.77 17.37 10.38
CA HIS A 397 -15.42 18.57 9.85
C HIS A 397 -16.45 18.29 8.74
N TYR A 398 -16.66 17.03 8.36
CA TYR A 398 -17.54 16.62 7.27
C TYR A 398 -18.70 15.80 7.82
N LYS A 399 -19.89 15.98 7.23
CA LYS A 399 -21.13 15.34 7.72
C LYS A 399 -21.08 13.81 7.67
N TYR A 400 -20.35 13.27 6.70
CA TYR A 400 -20.26 11.84 6.43
C TYR A 400 -18.80 11.49 6.11
N ASN A 401 -18.28 10.47 6.78
CA ASN A 401 -16.89 10.01 6.66
C ASN A 401 -16.66 9.10 5.44
N HIS A 402 -17.71 8.51 4.88
CA HIS A 402 -17.63 7.42 3.88
C HIS A 402 -17.80 7.86 2.42
N ASN A 403 -17.91 9.16 2.17
CA ASN A 403 -17.95 9.71 0.81
C ASN A 403 -16.55 9.76 0.17
N PHE A 404 -15.49 9.63 0.96
CA PHE A 404 -14.13 9.84 0.50
C PHE A 404 -13.40 8.51 0.30
N PHE A 405 -12.61 8.43 -0.75
CA PHE A 405 -11.61 7.40 -0.99
C PHE A 405 -10.37 8.07 -1.57
N GLU A 406 -9.23 7.38 -1.61
CA GLU A 406 -8.00 7.97 -2.16
C GLU A 406 -7.20 6.89 -2.88
N MET A 407 -6.59 7.28 -4.01
CA MET A 407 -5.60 6.47 -4.70
C MET A 407 -4.25 7.19 -4.63
N VAL A 408 -3.29 6.54 -4.00
CA VAL A 408 -1.92 7.05 -3.83
C VAL A 408 -0.95 6.10 -4.51
N ARG A 409 0.05 6.61 -5.22
CA ARG A 409 1.18 5.78 -5.67
C ARG A 409 2.36 5.98 -4.73
N PHE A 410 2.74 4.95 -3.99
CA PHE A 410 3.94 4.96 -3.18
C PHE A 410 5.12 4.52 -4.04
N ASP A 411 6.18 5.31 -4.05
CA ASP A 411 7.39 5.01 -4.82
C ASP A 411 8.50 4.55 -3.86
N PHE A 412 9.06 3.38 -4.16
CA PHE A 412 10.05 2.69 -3.33
C PHE A 412 11.37 2.51 -4.06
N VAL A 413 12.46 2.51 -3.29
CA VAL A 413 13.79 2.07 -3.73
C VAL A 413 14.20 0.85 -2.91
N ILE A 414 14.95 -0.06 -3.53
CA ILE A 414 15.47 -1.27 -2.90
C ILE A 414 16.99 -1.18 -2.87
N ASP A 415 17.63 -1.54 -1.76
CA ASP A 415 19.10 -1.68 -1.67
C ASP A 415 19.59 -3.08 -2.10
N GLU A 416 20.90 -3.25 -2.24
CA GLU A 416 21.51 -4.52 -2.68
C GLU A 416 21.18 -5.73 -1.79
N ASP A 417 20.83 -5.45 -0.52
CA ASP A 417 20.45 -6.41 0.51
C ASP A 417 18.94 -6.69 0.56
N LEU A 418 18.17 -6.11 -0.37
CA LEU A 418 16.71 -6.21 -0.46
C LEU A 418 15.94 -5.52 0.69
N ASN A 419 16.54 -4.50 1.31
CA ASN A 419 15.81 -3.59 2.19
C ASN A 419 15.04 -2.57 1.35
N VAL A 420 13.83 -2.25 1.79
CA VAL A 420 12.91 -1.36 1.08
C VAL A 420 12.83 0.01 1.75
N PHE A 421 12.92 1.06 0.95
CA PHE A 421 12.83 2.45 1.40
C PHE A 421 11.75 3.20 0.64
N VAL A 422 10.88 3.91 1.37
CA VAL A 422 9.85 4.79 0.80
C VAL A 422 10.48 6.13 0.44
N MET A 423 10.32 6.54 -0.81
CA MET A 423 10.87 7.79 -1.31
C MET A 423 9.80 8.89 -1.39
N GLU A 424 8.61 8.54 -1.87
CA GLU A 424 7.49 9.46 -2.00
C GLU A 424 6.14 8.74 -2.02
N ALA A 425 5.08 9.51 -1.73
CA ALA A 425 3.70 9.09 -1.88
C ALA A 425 2.96 10.14 -2.72
N ASN A 426 2.60 9.77 -3.95
CA ASN A 426 2.05 10.70 -4.92
C ASN A 426 0.51 10.65 -4.88
N MET A 427 -0.08 11.78 -4.47
CA MET A 427 -1.51 12.07 -4.68
C MET A 427 -1.77 12.23 -6.18
N SER A 428 -2.92 11.76 -6.67
CA SER A 428 -3.30 11.88 -8.08
C SER A 428 -2.18 11.42 -9.04
N PRO A 429 -1.69 10.18 -8.90
CA PRO A 429 -0.53 9.72 -9.65
C PRO A 429 -0.77 9.85 -11.16
N ASN A 430 0.28 10.17 -11.91
CA ASN A 430 0.19 10.24 -13.36
C ASN A 430 -0.19 8.87 -13.94
N LEU A 431 -1.32 8.83 -14.65
CA LEU A 431 -1.86 7.65 -15.34
C LEU A 431 -1.79 7.80 -16.86
N SER A 432 -1.04 8.77 -17.39
CA SER A 432 -0.89 8.95 -18.83
C SER A 432 -0.04 7.85 -19.45
N SER A 433 -0.57 7.15 -20.45
CA SER A 433 0.18 6.22 -21.29
C SER A 433 0.68 6.87 -22.59
N ALA A 434 0.62 8.19 -22.73
CA ALA A 434 1.04 8.87 -23.96
C ALA A 434 2.52 8.64 -24.27
N HIS A 435 3.38 8.73 -23.25
CA HIS A 435 4.81 8.48 -23.40
C HIS A 435 5.12 6.98 -23.47
N PHE A 436 4.43 6.16 -22.68
CA PHE A 436 4.60 4.71 -22.63
C PHE A 436 3.27 3.96 -22.88
N PRO A 437 2.88 3.74 -24.16
CA PRO A 437 1.63 3.08 -24.50
C PRO A 437 1.39 1.71 -23.87
N PRO A 438 2.41 0.83 -23.66
CA PRO A 438 2.20 -0.46 -23.01
C PRO A 438 1.63 -0.37 -21.57
N ASN A 439 1.87 0.74 -20.86
CA ASN A 439 1.36 0.92 -19.49
C ASN A 439 -0.15 1.20 -19.43
N ARG A 440 -0.81 1.43 -20.57
CA ARG A 440 -2.25 1.63 -20.66
C ARG A 440 -3.04 0.58 -19.87
N LEU A 441 -2.71 -0.70 -20.03
CA LEU A 441 -3.45 -1.79 -19.42
C LEU A 441 -3.32 -1.77 -17.90
N LEU A 442 -2.11 -1.51 -17.38
CA LEU A 442 -1.85 -1.36 -15.94
C LEU A 442 -2.73 -0.25 -15.33
N TYR A 443 -2.80 0.91 -15.98
CA TYR A 443 -3.59 2.04 -15.48
C TYR A 443 -5.09 1.75 -15.53
N GLU A 444 -5.59 1.20 -16.64
CA GLU A 444 -7.00 0.87 -16.79
C GLU A 444 -7.43 -0.25 -15.82
N GLN A 445 -6.59 -1.26 -15.58
CA GLN A 445 -6.85 -2.32 -14.59
C GLN A 445 -6.82 -1.78 -13.16
N THR A 446 -5.84 -0.94 -12.81
CA THR A 446 -5.78 -0.29 -11.50
C THR A 446 -7.07 0.49 -11.23
N LEU A 447 -7.52 1.31 -12.19
CA LEU A 447 -8.77 2.07 -12.09
C LEU A 447 -10.00 1.18 -12.01
N PHE A 448 -10.08 0.13 -12.82
CA PHE A 448 -11.20 -0.82 -12.79
C PHE A 448 -11.31 -1.52 -11.43
N ASN A 449 -10.19 -1.98 -10.88
CA ASN A 449 -10.12 -2.59 -9.55
C ASN A 449 -10.48 -1.59 -8.44
N LEU A 450 -9.98 -0.36 -8.52
CA LEU A 450 -10.35 0.75 -7.64
C LEU A 450 -11.87 0.96 -7.63
N PHE A 451 -12.49 1.13 -8.80
CA PHE A 451 -13.94 1.37 -8.89
C PHE A 451 -14.75 0.18 -8.40
N ALA A 452 -14.35 -1.05 -8.68
CA ALA A 452 -14.99 -2.22 -8.10
C ALA A 452 -14.91 -2.21 -6.57
N LEU A 453 -13.72 -1.93 -6.02
CA LEU A 453 -13.46 -1.91 -4.59
C LEU A 453 -14.29 -0.86 -3.84
N VAL A 454 -14.42 0.35 -4.38
CA VAL A 454 -15.23 1.42 -3.76
C VAL A 454 -16.74 1.29 -4.01
N GLY A 455 -17.16 0.22 -4.69
CA GLY A 455 -18.57 -0.10 -4.94
C GLY A 455 -19.19 0.58 -6.16
N VAL A 456 -18.37 1.17 -7.03
CA VAL A 456 -18.74 1.91 -8.23
C VAL A 456 -18.81 1.02 -9.48
N GLY A 457 -17.94 0.01 -9.58
CA GLY A 457 -17.62 -0.65 -10.85
C GLY A 457 -18.35 -1.95 -11.21
N ARG A 458 -19.38 -2.40 -10.46
CA ARG A 458 -19.92 -3.76 -10.65
C ARG A 458 -21.35 -3.89 -11.19
N ARG A 459 -22.18 -2.85 -11.16
CA ARG A 459 -23.53 -2.85 -11.77
C ARG A 459 -23.94 -1.42 -12.03
N VAL A 460 -23.69 -0.89 -13.22
CA VAL A 460 -24.16 0.45 -13.56
C VAL A 460 -25.56 0.35 -14.15
N MET A 461 -26.52 0.16 -13.24
CA MET A 461 -27.84 0.73 -13.42
C MET A 461 -27.80 2.11 -12.76
N ALA A 462 -28.52 3.07 -13.35
CA ALA A 462 -28.87 4.35 -12.75
C ALA A 462 -29.00 4.35 -11.22
N GLU A 463 -29.76 3.38 -10.70
CA GLU A 463 -30.12 3.32 -9.30
C GLU A 463 -29.03 2.69 -8.41
N SER A 464 -27.92 2.20 -8.97
CA SER A 464 -26.91 1.49 -8.17
C SER A 464 -26.13 2.40 -7.21
N LEU A 465 -26.07 3.69 -7.53
CA LEU A 465 -25.51 4.74 -6.68
C LEU A 465 -26.58 5.46 -5.88
N GLN A 466 -27.87 5.40 -6.26
CA GLN A 466 -28.94 6.02 -5.48
C GLN A 466 -29.10 5.39 -4.08
N SER A 467 -29.83 6.07 -3.20
CA SER A 467 -30.23 5.52 -1.90
C SER A 467 -30.97 4.19 -2.11
N ARG A 468 -30.30 3.08 -1.79
CA ARG A 468 -30.81 1.73 -2.00
C ARG A 468 -31.97 1.44 -1.06
N SER A 469 -32.96 0.68 -1.54
CA SER A 469 -33.98 0.12 -0.66
C SER A 469 -33.34 -0.83 0.37
N ARG A 470 -34.05 -1.11 1.46
CA ARG A 470 -33.57 -2.07 2.47
C ARG A 470 -33.38 -3.45 1.84
N GLU A 471 -34.27 -3.83 0.92
CA GLU A 471 -34.27 -5.08 0.19
C GLU A 471 -33.03 -5.21 -0.71
N ASP A 472 -32.66 -4.15 -1.43
CA ASP A 472 -31.45 -4.12 -2.27
C ASP A 472 -30.16 -4.23 -1.47
N MET A 473 -30.14 -3.65 -0.27
CA MET A 473 -29.02 -3.78 0.66
C MET A 473 -28.90 -5.21 1.20
N LEU A 474 -30.01 -5.80 1.64
CA LEU A 474 -30.07 -7.18 2.16
C LEU A 474 -29.72 -8.24 1.10
N MET A 475 -30.03 -7.98 -0.18
CA MET A 475 -29.62 -8.85 -1.28
C MET A 475 -28.09 -8.95 -1.39
N GLN A 476 -27.39 -7.85 -1.13
CA GLN A 476 -25.93 -7.78 -1.28
C GLN A 476 -25.20 -8.29 -0.04
N VAL A 477 -25.64 -7.85 1.14
CA VAL A 477 -25.13 -8.33 2.43
C VAL A 477 -26.27 -8.39 3.44
N ALA A 478 -26.69 -9.61 3.78
CA ALA A 478 -27.57 -9.86 4.90
C ALA A 478 -26.75 -10.14 6.18
N GLU A 479 -27.36 -9.99 7.36
CA GLU A 479 -26.71 -10.28 8.64
C GLU A 479 -26.16 -11.71 8.71
N LYS A 480 -26.87 -12.67 8.10
CA LYS A 480 -26.41 -14.07 7.95
C LYS A 480 -25.06 -14.22 7.23
N ASN A 481 -24.62 -13.21 6.47
CA ASN A 481 -23.31 -13.19 5.82
C ASN A 481 -22.20 -12.68 6.74
N LEU A 482 -22.56 -12.03 7.86
CA LEU A 482 -21.63 -11.38 8.80
C LEU A 482 -21.46 -12.16 10.11
N VAL A 483 -22.48 -12.89 10.54
CA VAL A 483 -22.44 -13.65 11.79
C VAL A 483 -21.40 -14.78 11.74
N VAL A 484 -20.69 -14.95 12.85
CA VAL A 484 -19.61 -15.92 13.04
C VAL A 484 -19.82 -16.72 14.32
N PHE A 485 -19.07 -17.80 14.49
CA PHE A 485 -19.01 -18.62 15.71
C PHE A 485 -20.38 -19.00 16.31
N PRO A 486 -21.24 -19.74 15.56
CA PRO A 486 -22.58 -20.09 16.04
C PRO A 486 -22.56 -20.86 17.37
N GLU A 487 -21.54 -21.70 17.58
CA GLU A 487 -21.37 -22.49 18.81
C GLU A 487 -20.99 -21.60 20.00
N GLU A 488 -20.04 -20.67 19.83
CA GLU A 488 -19.65 -19.71 20.85
C GLU A 488 -20.81 -18.77 21.20
N CYS A 489 -21.46 -18.19 20.19
CA CYS A 489 -22.54 -17.23 20.36
C CYS A 489 -23.81 -17.84 20.96
N SER A 490 -23.98 -19.17 20.86
CA SER A 490 -25.09 -19.88 21.51
C SER A 490 -24.90 -20.11 23.02
N LYS A 491 -23.70 -19.87 23.56
CA LYS A 491 -23.41 -20.08 25.00
C LYS A 491 -24.03 -18.96 25.83
N ARG A 492 -24.66 -19.31 26.96
CA ARG A 492 -25.31 -18.35 27.88
C ARG A 492 -24.44 -17.16 28.32
N ARG A 493 -23.12 -17.35 28.39
CA ARG A 493 -22.17 -16.27 28.72
C ARG A 493 -22.17 -15.10 27.70
N CYS A 494 -22.66 -15.33 26.48
CA CYS A 494 -22.77 -14.30 25.45
C CYS A 494 -24.09 -13.51 25.51
N GLU A 495 -25.02 -13.84 26.40
CA GLU A 495 -26.28 -13.10 26.58
C GLU A 495 -26.04 -11.66 27.06
N LEU A 496 -24.98 -11.44 27.86
CA LEU A 496 -24.65 -10.14 28.43
C LEU A 496 -23.57 -9.37 27.65
N CYS A 497 -23.01 -9.97 26.58
CA CYS A 497 -21.97 -9.35 25.74
C CYS A 497 -20.69 -8.89 26.48
N LEU A 498 -20.44 -9.39 27.70
CA LEU A 498 -19.31 -8.98 28.53
C LEU A 498 -18.00 -9.70 28.19
N ALA A 499 -18.08 -10.89 27.60
CA ALA A 499 -16.89 -11.67 27.26
C ALA A 499 -16.38 -11.30 25.87
N ASP A 500 -15.06 -11.18 25.71
CA ASP A 500 -14.41 -10.79 24.45
C ASP A 500 -14.80 -11.71 23.28
N GLU A 501 -14.90 -13.02 23.55
CA GLU A 501 -15.31 -14.04 22.58
C GLU A 501 -16.72 -13.81 22.02
N CYS A 502 -17.55 -13.01 22.70
CA CYS A 502 -18.94 -12.73 22.33
C CYS A 502 -19.10 -11.39 21.59
N GLN A 503 -18.08 -10.55 21.51
CA GLN A 503 -18.16 -9.21 20.90
C GLN A 503 -18.51 -9.25 19.40
N LEU A 504 -18.25 -10.39 18.74
CA LEU A 504 -18.58 -10.61 17.32
C LEU A 504 -19.95 -11.28 17.11
N CYS A 505 -20.67 -11.60 18.18
CA CYS A 505 -22.01 -12.17 18.10
C CYS A 505 -23.02 -11.09 17.74
N LEU A 506 -23.98 -11.41 16.86
CA LEU A 506 -24.96 -10.45 16.36
C LEU A 506 -25.65 -9.60 17.44
N PRO A 507 -26.13 -10.15 18.57
CA PRO A 507 -26.78 -9.36 19.61
C PRO A 507 -25.87 -8.33 20.29
N CYS A 508 -24.54 -8.51 20.19
CA CYS A 508 -23.53 -7.67 20.81
C CYS A 508 -22.98 -6.59 19.86
N LEU A 509 -23.39 -6.62 18.59
CA LEU A 509 -22.95 -5.65 17.59
C LEU A 509 -23.84 -4.41 17.62
N THR A 510 -23.22 -3.23 17.62
CA THR A 510 -23.95 -1.97 17.44
C THR A 510 -24.37 -1.81 15.97
N LEU A 511 -25.36 -0.95 15.72
CA LEU A 511 -25.78 -0.62 14.34
C LEU A 511 -24.64 -0.04 13.50
N GLU A 512 -23.76 0.76 14.12
CA GLU A 512 -22.58 1.32 13.48
C GLU A 512 -21.56 0.23 13.12
N THR A 513 -21.28 -0.68 14.06
CA THR A 513 -20.39 -1.83 13.81
C THR A 513 -20.94 -2.70 12.68
N LEU A 514 -22.24 -2.94 12.65
CA LEU A 514 -22.89 -3.70 11.57
C LEU A 514 -22.74 -3.01 10.21
N ASP A 515 -22.88 -1.68 10.14
CA ASP A 515 -22.66 -0.93 8.89
C ASP A 515 -21.21 -1.06 8.41
N GLN A 516 -20.24 -0.93 9.32
CA GLN A 516 -18.82 -1.08 8.99
C GLN A 516 -18.49 -2.50 8.51
N LEU A 517 -19.04 -3.53 9.16
CA LEU A 517 -18.87 -4.93 8.74
C LEU A 517 -19.51 -5.20 7.37
N ARG A 518 -20.71 -4.64 7.08
CA ARG A 518 -21.33 -4.74 5.75
C ARG A 518 -20.43 -4.15 4.67
N ARG A 519 -19.86 -2.96 4.90
CA ARG A 519 -18.93 -2.31 3.96
C ARG A 519 -17.66 -3.12 3.77
N ALA A 520 -17.03 -3.55 4.87
CA ALA A 520 -15.82 -4.36 4.81
C ALA A 520 -16.05 -5.71 4.10
N TYR A 521 -17.24 -6.31 4.23
CA TYR A 521 -17.63 -7.51 3.50
C TYR A 521 -17.76 -7.23 1.99
N LEU A 522 -18.48 -6.18 1.61
CA LEU A 522 -18.61 -5.77 0.20
C LEU A 522 -17.25 -5.50 -0.44
N GLU A 523 -16.39 -4.75 0.24
CA GLU A 523 -15.03 -4.50 -0.23
C GLU A 523 -14.28 -5.83 -0.45
N HIS A 524 -14.37 -6.79 0.47
CA HIS A 524 -13.69 -8.08 0.31
C HIS A 524 -14.22 -8.89 -0.88
N VAL A 525 -15.54 -8.92 -1.09
CA VAL A 525 -16.15 -9.61 -2.26
C VAL A 525 -15.80 -8.89 -3.56
N ASN A 526 -15.60 -7.57 -3.50
CA ASN A 526 -15.33 -6.72 -4.65
C ASN A 526 -13.84 -6.40 -4.88
N LYS A 527 -12.95 -6.88 -4.01
CA LYS A 527 -11.53 -6.48 -4.03
C LYS A 527 -10.80 -6.85 -5.31
N LEU A 528 -11.28 -7.83 -6.09
CA LEU A 528 -10.62 -8.30 -7.31
C LEU A 528 -9.12 -8.58 -7.01
N ASP A 529 -8.19 -7.94 -7.73
CA ASP A 529 -6.74 -8.08 -7.53
C ASP A 529 -6.19 -7.15 -6.44
N CYS A 530 -7.03 -6.41 -5.71
CA CYS A 530 -6.59 -5.64 -4.55
C CYS A 530 -6.41 -6.53 -3.32
N LYS A 531 -5.28 -6.35 -2.63
CA LYS A 531 -4.96 -7.00 -1.36
C LYS A 531 -5.11 -6.00 -0.21
N ARG A 532 -5.86 -6.36 0.84
CA ARG A 532 -6.01 -5.54 2.05
C ARG A 532 -4.72 -5.59 2.87
N VAL A 533 -4.18 -4.42 3.22
CA VAL A 533 -2.99 -4.25 4.08
C VAL A 533 -3.34 -3.68 5.46
N VAL A 534 -4.46 -2.95 5.57
CA VAL A 534 -5.04 -2.49 6.85
C VAL A 534 -6.54 -2.81 6.89
N PRO A 535 -7.04 -3.45 7.96
CA PRO A 535 -6.27 -4.29 8.87
C PRO A 535 -5.59 -5.43 8.10
N PRO A 536 -4.40 -5.90 8.52
CA PRO A 536 -3.71 -7.00 7.85
C PRO A 536 -4.54 -8.29 7.94
N PRO A 537 -4.40 -9.21 6.97
CA PRO A 537 -4.93 -10.56 7.13
C PRO A 537 -4.31 -11.19 8.38
N MET A 538 -5.13 -11.87 9.17
CA MET A 538 -4.64 -12.60 10.33
C MET A 538 -3.71 -13.72 9.84
N VAL A 539 -2.50 -13.80 10.38
CA VAL A 539 -1.56 -14.88 10.06
C VAL A 539 -2.25 -16.19 10.44
N GLN A 540 -2.51 -17.05 9.45
CA GLN A 540 -3.08 -18.38 9.65
C GLN A 540 -2.05 -19.34 10.25
#